data_AF-A0A535JKQ8-F1
#
_entry.id   AF-A0A535JKQ8-F1
#
_cell.length_a   1.000
_cell.length_b   1.000
_cell.length_c   1.000
_cell.angle_alpha   90.00
_cell.angle_beta   90.00
_cell.angle_gamma   90.00
#
_symmetry.space_group_name_H-M   'P 1'
#
loop_
_entity.id
_entity.type
_entity.pdbx_description
1 polymer ?
#
loop_
_entity_poly.entity_id
_entity_poly.type
_entity_poly.pdbx_seq_one_letter_code
_entity_poly.pdbx_strand_id
1 'polypeptide(L)'
;MASMAACPVNRACVSIGKQHDGTQAAYFDGEGGSNGDRLACLTYVVHDPKGWRGVRSQCPAGFPAVGKGGLVWLGGVTASCGANVRSSPGPKGKVVACLQHHTPVSIDGGPVYAPMSSTDGIWWHLAGRGWMADNFLIYPEICGCD
;
A
#
# COMPACT_ATOMS: atom_id res chain seq x y z
N MET A 1 5.38 24.07 2.64
CA MET A 1 5.60 23.66 4.04
C MET A 1 7.09 23.51 4.25
N ALA A 2 7.66 24.10 5.29
CA ALA A 2 9.10 24.01 5.54
C ALA A 2 9.48 22.58 5.91
N SER A 3 10.37 21.96 5.13
CA SER A 3 10.96 20.66 5.47
C SER A 3 11.91 20.87 6.65
N MET A 4 11.62 20.25 7.80
CA MET A 4 12.60 20.12 8.89
C MET A 4 13.59 19.02 8.50
N ALA A 5 14.88 19.33 8.44
CA ALA A 5 15.91 18.39 7.97
C ALA A 5 15.98 17.06 8.77
N ALA A 6 15.53 17.05 10.03
CA ALA A 6 15.49 15.89 10.91
C ALA A 6 14.35 16.01 11.93
N CYS A 7 13.90 14.90 12.52
CA CYS A 7 12.99 14.95 13.66
C CYS A 7 13.70 15.49 14.92
N PRO A 8 13.04 16.28 15.78
CA PRO A 8 13.67 16.78 16.99
C PRO A 8 14.06 15.65 17.96
N VAL A 9 15.09 15.89 18.78
CA VAL A 9 15.50 14.95 19.84
C VAL A 9 14.40 14.82 20.88
N ASN A 10 14.13 13.59 21.32
CA ASN A 10 13.06 13.21 22.26
C ASN A 10 11.64 13.58 21.78
N ARG A 11 11.44 13.71 20.46
CA ARG A 11 10.13 14.01 19.88
C ARG A 11 9.95 13.33 18.53
N ALA A 12 8.84 12.61 18.37
CA ALA A 12 8.44 12.09 17.07
C ALA A 12 8.02 13.22 16.12
N CYS A 13 8.28 13.06 14.83
CA CYS A 13 7.81 13.97 13.81
C CYS A 13 7.17 13.21 12.64
N VAL A 14 6.19 13.85 12.01
CA VAL A 14 5.53 13.36 10.79
C VAL A 14 5.29 14.52 9.84
N SER A 15 5.51 14.30 8.56
CA SER A 15 5.12 15.21 7.50
C SER A 15 4.25 14.49 6.49
N ILE A 16 3.19 15.16 6.05
CA ILE A 16 2.37 14.73 4.91
C ILE A 16 2.84 15.57 3.72
N GLY A 17 3.31 14.88 2.69
CA GLY A 17 3.80 15.43 1.44
C GLY A 17 2.75 15.38 0.35
N LYS A 18 3.18 14.99 -0.85
CA LYS A 18 2.36 15.05 -2.06
C LYS A 18 1.19 14.06 -1.98
N GLN A 19 -0.01 14.56 -2.24
CA GLN A 19 -1.22 13.76 -2.43
C GLN A 19 -1.24 13.11 -3.81
N HIS A 20 -1.71 11.86 -3.84
CA HIS A 20 -1.98 11.09 -5.05
C HIS A 20 -3.38 10.51 -4.97
N ASP A 21 -4.24 11.00 -5.85
CA ASP A 21 -5.66 10.67 -5.84
C ASP A 21 -5.96 9.39 -6.61
N GLY A 22 -6.88 8.62 -6.03
CA GLY A 22 -7.47 7.43 -6.61
C GLY A 22 -8.99 7.50 -6.61
N THR A 23 -9.66 6.36 -6.79
CA THR A 23 -11.12 6.29 -6.71
C THR A 23 -11.56 5.90 -5.31
N GLN A 24 -12.18 6.84 -4.59
CA GLN A 24 -12.57 6.66 -3.17
C GLN A 24 -11.40 6.25 -2.26
N ALA A 25 -10.17 6.51 -2.69
CA ALA A 25 -8.93 6.25 -1.98
C ALA A 25 -7.90 7.29 -2.41
N ALA A 26 -6.93 7.56 -1.55
CA ALA A 26 -5.76 8.37 -1.89
C ALA A 26 -4.58 7.89 -1.06
N TYR A 27 -3.37 8.29 -1.47
CA TYR A 27 -2.20 8.16 -0.64
C TYR A 27 -1.35 9.43 -0.68
N PHE A 28 -0.53 9.60 0.34
CA PHE A 28 0.38 10.72 0.47
C PHE A 28 1.79 10.19 0.62
N ASP A 29 2.72 10.71 -0.17
CA ASP A 29 4.13 10.64 0.20
C ASP A 29 4.32 11.43 1.48
N GLY A 30 5.27 11.08 2.31
CA GLY A 30 5.54 11.79 3.55
C GLY A 30 6.79 11.28 4.23
N GLU A 31 6.99 11.73 5.44
CA GLU A 31 8.12 11.32 6.25
C GLU A 31 7.70 11.14 7.70
N GLY A 32 8.41 10.27 8.41
CA GLY A 32 8.13 9.95 9.81
C GLY A 32 9.40 9.48 10.52
N GLY A 33 9.52 9.79 11.82
CA GLY A 33 10.66 9.36 12.61
C GLY A 33 10.69 9.98 14.00
N SER A 34 11.85 9.88 14.67
CA SER A 34 12.11 10.42 16.01
C SER A 34 13.61 10.55 16.23
N ASN A 35 14.05 11.35 17.21
CA ASN A 35 15.44 11.38 17.68
C ASN A 35 16.50 11.64 16.60
N GLY A 36 16.19 12.50 15.64
CA GLY A 36 17.06 12.79 14.50
C GLY A 36 16.80 11.92 13.26
N ASP A 37 16.13 10.77 13.42
CA ASP A 37 15.80 9.89 12.31
C ASP A 37 14.60 10.38 11.52
N ARG A 38 14.63 10.12 10.20
CA ARG A 38 13.54 10.42 9.28
C ARG A 38 13.51 9.39 8.15
N LEU A 39 12.37 8.71 8.03
CA LEU A 39 12.14 7.69 7.01
C LEU A 39 11.10 8.20 6.02
N ALA A 40 11.25 7.84 4.74
CA ALA A 40 10.21 8.05 3.75
C ALA A 40 9.02 7.17 4.09
N CYS A 41 7.82 7.74 4.04
CA CYS A 41 6.59 7.07 4.43
C CYS A 41 5.51 7.23 3.37
N LEU A 42 4.56 6.31 3.39
CA LEU A 42 3.31 6.40 2.64
C LEU A 42 2.13 6.34 3.61
N THR A 43 1.22 7.30 3.50
CA THR A 43 -0.04 7.32 4.28
C THR A 43 -1.21 7.12 3.35
N TYR A 44 -2.09 6.17 3.66
CA TYR A 44 -3.22 5.78 2.82
C TYR A 44 -4.53 6.13 3.50
N VAL A 45 -5.47 6.64 2.72
CA VAL A 45 -6.81 7.00 3.15
C VAL A 45 -7.84 6.42 2.21
N VAL A 46 -9.03 6.14 2.74
CA VAL A 46 -10.18 5.69 1.96
C VAL A 46 -11.40 6.53 2.32
N HIS A 47 -12.34 6.60 1.38
CA HIS A 47 -13.60 7.29 1.54
C HIS A 47 -14.73 6.27 1.51
N ASP A 48 -15.46 6.17 2.63
CA ASP A 48 -16.65 5.33 2.76
C ASP A 48 -17.87 6.21 3.04
N PRO A 49 -19.10 5.66 3.18
CA PRO A 49 -20.29 6.48 3.44
C PRO A 49 -20.23 7.36 4.70
N LYS A 50 -19.29 7.10 5.63
CA LYS A 50 -19.05 7.93 6.83
C LYS A 50 -18.01 9.03 6.59
N GLY A 51 -17.41 9.09 5.40
CA GLY A 51 -16.41 10.08 5.00
C GLY A 51 -15.01 9.49 4.85
N TRP A 52 -14.02 10.38 4.83
CA TRP A 52 -12.61 10.02 4.72
C TRP A 52 -12.07 9.49 6.05
N ARG A 53 -11.28 8.42 5.98
CA ARG A 53 -10.57 7.86 7.14
C ARG A 53 -9.19 7.36 6.75
N GLY A 54 -8.29 7.38 7.73
CA GLY A 54 -6.99 6.72 7.63
C GLY A 54 -7.15 5.20 7.53
N VAL A 55 -6.31 4.58 6.71
CA VAL A 55 -6.14 3.13 6.65
C VAL A 55 -4.88 2.73 7.37
N ARG A 56 -3.73 3.24 6.90
CA ARG A 56 -2.42 3.01 7.51
C ARG A 56 -1.45 4.13 7.15
N SER A 57 -0.40 4.24 7.94
CA SER A 57 0.85 4.90 7.58
C SER A 57 1.97 3.87 7.68
N GLN A 58 2.85 3.82 6.69
CA GLN A 58 3.95 2.86 6.63
C GLN A 58 5.27 3.60 6.47
N CYS A 59 6.26 3.22 7.27
CA CYS A 59 7.61 3.81 7.32
C CYS A 59 8.63 2.70 7.68
N PRO A 60 9.73 2.53 6.93
CA PRO A 60 9.97 3.10 5.61
C PRO A 60 9.00 2.51 4.58
N ALA A 61 8.54 3.31 3.62
CA ALA A 61 7.71 2.80 2.53
C ALA A 61 7.95 3.56 1.23
N GLY A 62 8.10 2.80 0.14
CA GLY A 62 8.04 3.31 -1.23
C GLY A 62 7.07 2.53 -2.11
N PHE A 63 6.35 1.56 -1.55
CA PHE A 63 5.44 0.65 -2.24
C PHE A 63 4.37 0.15 -1.26
N PRO A 64 3.11 -0.06 -1.68
CA PRO A 64 2.57 0.16 -3.03
C PRO A 64 2.27 1.63 -3.36
N ALA A 65 2.73 2.09 -4.53
CA ALA A 65 2.47 3.42 -5.06
C ALA A 65 2.58 3.42 -6.60
N VAL A 66 1.89 4.33 -7.27
CA VAL A 66 1.91 4.41 -8.74
C VAL A 66 3.33 4.71 -9.24
N GLY A 67 3.78 3.97 -10.26
CA GLY A 67 5.13 4.06 -10.81
C GLY A 67 6.19 3.34 -9.97
N LYS A 68 5.80 2.59 -8.94
CA LYS A 68 6.70 1.82 -8.08
C LYS A 68 6.53 0.32 -8.31
N GLY A 69 7.61 -0.41 -8.07
CA GLY A 69 7.67 -1.86 -8.15
C GLY A 69 7.91 -2.50 -6.80
N GLY A 70 7.50 -3.75 -6.67
CA GLY A 70 7.63 -4.54 -5.45
C GLY A 70 7.41 -6.02 -5.73
N LEU A 71 7.18 -6.77 -4.66
CA LEU A 71 6.97 -8.21 -4.72
C LEU A 71 5.59 -8.56 -4.17
N VAL A 72 5.00 -9.62 -4.72
CA VAL A 72 3.82 -10.24 -4.13
C VAL A 72 4.21 -10.94 -2.83
N TRP A 73 3.52 -10.60 -1.75
CA TRP A 73 3.71 -11.19 -0.42
C TRP A 73 2.49 -12.00 -0.01
N LEU A 74 2.70 -13.27 0.39
CA LEU A 74 1.62 -14.19 0.79
C LEU A 74 1.61 -14.45 2.31
N GLY A 75 2.51 -13.84 3.08
CA GLY A 75 2.53 -13.99 4.54
C GLY A 75 2.75 -15.43 5.03
N GLY A 76 3.55 -16.23 4.31
CA GLY A 76 3.78 -17.64 4.62
C GLY A 76 2.62 -18.58 4.26
N VAL A 77 1.54 -18.08 3.65
CA VAL A 77 0.43 -18.92 3.19
C VAL A 77 0.80 -19.63 1.89
N THR A 78 0.77 -20.96 1.91
CA THR A 78 0.91 -21.81 0.73
C THR A 78 -0.44 -21.97 0.02
N ALA A 79 -0.90 -20.92 -0.64
CA ALA A 79 -2.05 -21.04 -1.52
C ALA A 79 -1.62 -21.71 -2.83
N SER A 80 -2.30 -22.79 -3.24
CA SER A 80 -1.99 -23.52 -4.48
C SER A 80 -2.04 -22.64 -5.74
N CYS A 81 -2.85 -21.57 -5.74
CA CYS A 81 -2.87 -20.59 -6.82
C CYS A 81 -2.10 -19.29 -6.52
N GLY A 82 -1.79 -18.94 -5.27
CA GLY A 82 -1.15 -17.67 -4.89
C GLY A 82 -2.14 -16.51 -4.73
N ALA A 83 -1.67 -15.26 -4.90
CA ALA A 83 -2.49 -14.05 -4.79
C ALA A 83 -3.28 -13.79 -6.08
N ASN A 84 -4.59 -13.60 -5.95
CA ASN A 84 -5.47 -13.35 -7.10
C ASN A 84 -5.24 -11.96 -7.72
N VAL A 85 -5.14 -11.94 -9.04
CA VAL A 85 -5.28 -10.75 -9.89
C VAL A 85 -6.68 -10.76 -10.49
N ARG A 86 -7.35 -9.61 -10.48
CA ARG A 86 -8.74 -9.47 -10.90
C ARG A 86 -8.88 -8.48 -12.06
N SER A 87 -9.88 -8.70 -12.90
CA SER A 87 -10.23 -7.82 -14.02
C SER A 87 -10.72 -6.43 -13.59
N SER A 88 -11.26 -6.30 -12.39
CA SER A 88 -11.71 -5.05 -11.78
C SER A 88 -11.39 -5.06 -10.28
N PRO A 89 -11.27 -3.89 -9.63
CA PRO A 89 -10.97 -3.83 -8.19
C PRO A 89 -12.14 -4.39 -7.38
N GLY A 90 -11.81 -5.12 -6.32
CA GLY A 90 -12.79 -5.63 -5.37
C GLY A 90 -13.04 -7.14 -5.46
N PRO A 91 -13.72 -7.72 -4.44
CA PRO A 91 -14.00 -9.16 -4.35
C PRO A 91 -14.87 -9.69 -5.51
N LYS A 92 -15.64 -8.83 -6.16
CA LYS A 92 -16.57 -9.20 -7.25
C LYS A 92 -15.90 -9.27 -8.62
N GLY A 93 -14.70 -8.69 -8.79
CA GLY A 93 -13.98 -8.76 -10.08
C GLY A 93 -13.57 -10.19 -10.42
N LYS A 94 -13.72 -10.61 -11.68
CA LYS A 94 -13.31 -11.96 -12.10
C LYS A 94 -11.80 -12.14 -11.90
N VAL A 95 -11.39 -13.26 -11.31
CA VAL A 95 -9.97 -13.65 -11.23
C VAL A 95 -9.46 -13.95 -12.64
N VAL A 96 -8.40 -13.25 -13.05
CA VAL A 96 -7.79 -13.35 -14.39
C VAL A 96 -6.41 -13.99 -14.37
N ALA A 97 -5.73 -13.95 -13.24
CA ALA A 97 -4.46 -14.63 -13.01
C ALA A 97 -4.26 -14.82 -11.50
N CYS A 98 -3.27 -15.63 -11.15
CA CYS A 98 -2.79 -15.73 -9.77
C CYS A 98 -1.27 -15.65 -9.76
N LEU A 99 -0.72 -14.87 -8.83
CA LEU A 99 0.71 -14.62 -8.72
C LEU A 99 1.27 -15.32 -7.48
N GLN A 100 2.38 -16.02 -7.68
CA GLN A 100 3.08 -16.71 -6.61
C GLN A 100 3.79 -15.73 -5.69
N HIS A 101 4.17 -16.22 -4.51
CA HIS A 101 5.03 -15.48 -3.59
C HIS A 101 6.31 -14.99 -4.28
N HIS A 102 6.77 -13.80 -3.93
CA HIS A 102 7.94 -13.14 -4.54
C HIS A 102 7.83 -12.87 -6.04
N THR A 103 6.63 -12.95 -6.63
CA THR A 103 6.46 -12.51 -8.02
C THR A 103 6.69 -10.99 -8.10
N PRO A 104 7.60 -10.50 -8.97
CA PRO A 104 7.80 -9.08 -9.18
C PRO A 104 6.60 -8.47 -9.91
N VAL A 105 6.22 -7.27 -9.46
CA VAL A 105 5.10 -6.50 -9.99
C VAL A 105 5.46 -5.01 -10.03
N SER A 106 4.81 -4.29 -10.94
CA SER A 106 4.83 -2.83 -11.00
C SER A 106 3.41 -2.30 -10.98
N ILE A 107 3.22 -1.15 -10.32
CA ILE A 107 1.91 -0.49 -10.22
C ILE A 107 1.85 0.63 -11.24
N ASP A 108 0.81 0.61 -12.07
CA ASP A 108 0.51 1.62 -13.09
C ASP A 108 -0.83 2.32 -12.86
N GLY A 109 -1.60 1.93 -11.83
CA GLY A 109 -2.86 2.58 -11.49
C GLY A 109 -3.39 2.27 -10.10
N GLY A 110 -4.38 3.06 -9.67
CA GLY A 110 -4.92 3.05 -8.31
C GLY A 110 -4.42 4.24 -7.48
N PRO A 111 -4.73 4.29 -6.17
CA PRO A 111 -5.50 3.29 -5.44
C PRO A 111 -7.00 3.33 -5.78
N VAL A 112 -7.69 2.21 -5.58
CA VAL A 112 -9.17 2.17 -5.60
C VAL A 112 -9.67 1.55 -4.32
N TYR A 113 -10.64 2.20 -3.66
CA TYR A 113 -11.33 1.60 -2.53
C TYR A 113 -12.49 0.72 -3.01
N ALA A 114 -12.35 -0.58 -2.78
CA ALA A 114 -13.41 -1.57 -2.93
C ALA A 114 -13.37 -2.51 -1.72
N PRO A 115 -14.28 -2.35 -0.74
CA PRO A 115 -14.20 -3.03 0.54
C PRO A 115 -14.29 -4.55 0.41
N MET A 116 -13.55 -5.24 1.27
CA MET A 116 -13.56 -6.69 1.44
C MET A 116 -13.38 -6.99 2.94
N SER A 117 -14.07 -7.99 3.47
CA SER A 117 -14.04 -8.31 4.90
C SER A 117 -12.66 -8.69 5.44
N SER A 118 -11.74 -9.14 4.58
CA SER A 118 -10.41 -9.63 4.95
C SER A 118 -9.27 -8.66 4.64
N THR A 119 -9.56 -7.45 4.15
CA THR A 119 -8.53 -6.47 3.75
C THR A 119 -8.95 -5.05 4.06
N ASP A 120 -8.00 -4.12 3.98
CA ASP A 120 -8.27 -2.67 4.13
C ASP A 120 -9.10 -2.09 2.97
N GLY A 121 -9.38 -2.89 1.94
CA GLY A 121 -10.20 -2.53 0.79
C GLY A 121 -9.47 -1.70 -0.26
N ILE A 122 -8.16 -1.50 -0.16
CA ILE A 122 -7.37 -0.82 -1.19
C ILE A 122 -6.97 -1.81 -2.29
N TRP A 123 -7.05 -1.37 -3.54
CA TRP A 123 -6.68 -2.12 -4.72
C TRP A 123 -5.76 -1.32 -5.63
N TRP A 124 -4.80 -2.01 -6.23
CA TRP A 124 -3.83 -1.46 -7.17
C TRP A 124 -3.90 -2.18 -8.50
N HIS A 125 -3.76 -1.43 -9.60
CA HIS A 125 -3.60 -2.02 -10.92
C HIS A 125 -2.12 -2.35 -11.13
N LEU A 126 -1.88 -3.60 -11.52
CA LEU A 126 -0.58 -4.14 -11.84
C LEU A 126 -0.37 -4.09 -13.35
N ALA A 127 0.76 -3.54 -13.78
CA ALA A 127 1.03 -3.30 -15.19
C ALA A 127 0.92 -4.57 -16.02
N GLY A 128 0.05 -4.54 -17.03
CA GLY A 128 -0.20 -5.66 -17.93
C GLY A 128 -0.86 -6.89 -17.30
N ARG A 129 -1.42 -6.80 -16.09
CA ARG A 129 -1.99 -7.97 -15.38
C ARG A 129 -3.41 -7.76 -14.85
N GLY A 130 -3.71 -6.63 -14.22
CA GLY A 130 -5.01 -6.35 -13.60
C GLY A 130 -4.90 -5.92 -12.14
N TRP A 131 -5.99 -6.04 -11.39
CA TRP A 131 -6.14 -5.51 -10.03
C TRP A 131 -5.76 -6.50 -8.94
N MET A 132 -4.93 -6.09 -8.00
CA MET A 132 -4.56 -6.87 -6.82
C MET A 132 -4.91 -6.11 -5.53
N ALA A 133 -5.34 -6.86 -4.51
CA ALA A 133 -5.58 -6.31 -3.20
C ALA A 133 -4.25 -5.92 -2.54
N ASP A 134 -4.25 -4.74 -1.93
CA ASP A 134 -3.11 -4.10 -1.30
C ASP A 134 -2.39 -4.96 -0.24
N ASN A 135 -3.13 -5.81 0.49
CA ASN A 135 -2.55 -6.74 1.47
C ASN A 135 -1.53 -7.74 0.90
N PHE A 136 -1.55 -8.01 -0.41
CA PHE A 136 -0.57 -8.87 -1.08
C PHE A 136 0.63 -8.09 -1.63
N LEU A 137 0.64 -6.77 -1.47
CA LEU A 137 1.68 -5.86 -1.97
C LEU A 137 2.43 -5.18 -0.82
N ILE A 138 1.97 -5.37 0.42
CA ILE A 138 2.66 -4.86 1.60
C ILE A 138 3.51 -6.00 2.16
N TYR A 139 4.80 -5.74 2.31
CA TYR A 139 5.64 -6.55 3.16
C TYR A 139 5.34 -6.17 4.62
N PRO A 140 4.85 -7.09 5.47
CA PRO A 140 4.87 -6.85 6.90
C PRO A 140 6.34 -6.87 7.33
N GLU A 141 6.89 -5.71 7.69
CA GLU A 141 8.20 -5.60 8.37
C GLU A 141 8.22 -6.29 9.75
N ILE A 142 7.16 -7.00 10.12
CA ILE A 142 7.02 -7.72 11.38
C ILE A 142 6.94 -9.21 11.08
N CYS A 143 8.08 -9.77 10.70
CA CYS A 143 8.56 -11.08 11.13
C CYS A 143 9.98 -11.20 10.58
N GLY A 144 10.97 -10.78 11.37
CA GLY A 144 12.35 -11.18 11.17
C GLY A 144 12.43 -12.70 11.28
N CYS A 145 12.30 -13.38 10.14
CA CYS A 145 12.63 -14.78 9.98
C CYS A 145 13.38 -14.88 8.64
N ASP A 146 14.69 -14.72 8.74
CA ASP A 146 15.61 -15.54 7.95
C ASP A 146 15.38 -17.03 8.28
#